data_AF-A0AAW0SDN1-F1
#
_entry.id   AF-A0AAW0SDN1-F1
#
_cell.length_a   1.000
_cell.length_b   1.000
_cell.length_c   1.000
_cell.angle_alpha   90.00
_cell.angle_beta   90.00
_cell.angle_gamma   90.00
#
_symmetry.space_group_name_H-M   'P 1'
#
loop_
_entity.id
_entity.type
_entity.pdbx_description
1 polymer ?
#
loop_
_entity_poly.entity_id
_entity_poly.type
_entity_poly.pdbx_seq_one_letter_code
_entity_poly.pdbx_strand_id
1 'polypeptide(L)'
;RSEAEAETGAEAEAATELEAEEEAQTGAEAEAETGAEAEAGEEAEAETRAETDDNVEDCPVCLNTFDDTLRRPRTLPCGHTVCSPCIDGLKQQGAVTCPTCRVSHAVPEAGQFPISYITEGFIRRLRRLASLPAEPGKQAAPPVTRPAPKATTGLSKRAQSLLQEQEANVLAAIRSCQEEQSQLAEYLTTLGGWSSRQQRLQDELQTLVDQSKSAREAVHREESRVEGRQEEVRQKEQQLHAALQSLRTAATRQEAYEVIEDTDLLVEKDSQTEGCLGVFPDVHAVTTVTKVAQASRAALQAATAAAAATQAALEAVGTAAAASGDSSLPAALAEASSIADRLQALLAPPLTVSVAGPKCHCCPALL
;
A
#
# COMPACT_ATOMS: atom_id res chain seq x y z
N ARG A 1 -33.33 -52.49 -31.54
CA ARG A 1 -32.94 -53.91 -31.40
C ARG A 1 -31.72 -54.10 -32.28
N SER A 2 -30.49 -54.23 -31.81
CA SER A 2 -29.90 -54.22 -30.46
C SER A 2 -28.41 -54.35 -30.76
N GLU A 3 -27.65 -53.27 -30.63
CA GLU A 3 -26.21 -53.29 -30.79
C GLU A 3 -25.61 -53.61 -29.42
N ALA A 4 -24.96 -54.77 -29.33
CA ALA A 4 -24.42 -55.34 -28.11
C ALA A 4 -22.97 -54.87 -27.92
N GLU A 5 -22.84 -53.99 -26.93
CA GLU A 5 -21.82 -53.89 -25.88
C GLU A 5 -20.59 -54.81 -26.01
N ALA A 6 -19.43 -54.16 -26.15
CA ALA A 6 -18.11 -54.70 -25.86
C ALA A 6 -17.31 -53.66 -25.06
N GLU A 7 -16.46 -54.18 -24.17
CA GLU A 7 -15.43 -53.50 -23.36
C GLU A 7 -15.77 -53.13 -21.91
N THR A 8 -15.62 -54.16 -21.07
CA THR A 8 -15.47 -54.12 -19.61
C THR A 8 -13.99 -53.97 -19.22
N GLY A 9 -13.65 -52.97 -18.42
CA GLY A 9 -12.35 -52.81 -17.74
C GLY A 9 -12.48 -53.10 -16.24
N ALA A 10 -11.59 -53.94 -15.72
CA ALA A 10 -11.67 -54.65 -14.45
C ALA A 10 -11.07 -53.92 -13.23
N GLU A 11 -11.48 -54.40 -12.05
CA GLU A 11 -11.10 -53.98 -10.70
C GLU A 11 -9.76 -54.57 -10.18
N ALA A 12 -9.20 -53.89 -9.17
CA ALA A 12 -8.55 -54.39 -7.93
C ALA A 12 -7.13 -55.05 -7.89
N GLU A 13 -6.27 -54.38 -7.10
CA GLU A 13 -5.41 -54.86 -5.97
C GLU A 13 -4.00 -55.51 -6.13
N ALA A 14 -3.04 -54.84 -5.44
CA ALA A 14 -2.02 -55.32 -4.46
C ALA A 14 -0.55 -55.69 -4.86
N ALA A 15 0.39 -54.95 -4.21
CA ALA A 15 1.68 -55.34 -3.56
C ALA A 15 2.88 -55.82 -4.46
N THR A 16 4.19 -55.59 -4.21
CA THR A 16 5.06 -55.39 -3.03
C THR A 16 6.50 -54.95 -3.45
N GLU A 17 7.20 -54.17 -2.57
CA GLU A 17 8.64 -54.28 -2.11
C GLU A 17 9.85 -54.05 -3.07
N LEU A 18 11.05 -53.50 -2.72
CA LEU A 18 11.72 -52.99 -1.49
C LEU A 18 13.08 -52.30 -1.84
N GLU A 19 13.62 -51.53 -0.86
CA GLU A 19 15.06 -51.27 -0.50
C GLU A 19 15.99 -50.39 -1.39
N ALA A 20 16.93 -49.56 -0.89
CA ALA A 20 17.37 -49.16 0.46
C ALA A 20 18.46 -48.06 0.41
N GLU A 21 18.61 -47.35 1.55
CA GLU A 21 19.83 -46.78 2.18
C GLU A 21 20.60 -45.61 1.51
N GLU A 22 20.67 -44.43 2.16
CA GLU A 22 21.64 -43.98 3.19
C GLU A 22 22.88 -43.34 2.50
N GLU A 23 23.20 -42.06 2.73
CA GLU A 23 24.30 -41.68 3.62
C GLU A 23 24.21 -40.20 4.05
N ALA A 24 24.35 -40.00 5.36
CA ALA A 24 24.55 -38.73 6.03
C ALA A 24 26.04 -38.52 6.37
N GLN A 25 26.42 -37.24 6.38
CA GLN A 25 27.54 -36.58 7.07
C GLN A 25 28.55 -37.43 7.88
N THR A 26 29.83 -37.23 7.54
CA THR A 26 30.99 -37.22 8.47
C THR A 26 31.79 -35.93 8.16
N GLY A 27 32.08 -35.03 9.11
CA GLY A 27 33.19 -35.07 10.09
C GLY A 27 34.53 -34.80 9.39
N ALA A 28 35.50 -33.98 9.81
CA ALA A 28 35.75 -33.03 10.88
C ALA A 28 37.14 -32.41 10.57
N GLU A 29 37.57 -31.40 11.35
CA GLU A 29 38.97 -30.94 11.51
C GLU A 29 39.60 -30.11 10.37
N ALA A 30 40.57 -29.22 10.56
CA ALA A 30 41.05 -28.35 11.63
C ALA A 30 42.27 -27.60 11.02
N GLU A 31 42.64 -26.44 11.57
CA GLU A 31 43.97 -25.79 11.45
C GLU A 31 44.37 -25.22 10.07
N ALA A 32 45.18 -24.18 9.91
CA ALA A 32 45.74 -23.09 10.71
C ALA A 32 46.60 -22.28 9.72
N GLU A 33 46.77 -20.97 9.96
CA GLU A 33 48.04 -20.23 9.77
C GLU A 33 48.63 -20.12 8.33
N THR A 34 49.25 -19.05 7.82
CA THR A 34 49.94 -17.86 8.35
C THR A 34 50.41 -17.00 7.16
N GLY A 35 50.79 -15.74 7.43
CA GLY A 35 51.80 -14.98 6.67
C GLY A 35 51.20 -13.87 5.79
N ALA A 36 51.11 -12.60 6.21
CA ALA A 36 52.22 -11.64 6.45
C ALA A 36 53.12 -11.50 5.20
N GLU A 37 53.58 -10.36 4.69
CA GLU A 37 53.52 -8.91 4.97
C GLU A 37 54.52 -8.28 3.96
N ALA A 38 54.68 -6.96 4.00
CA ALA A 38 55.78 -6.15 3.41
C ALA A 38 55.48 -5.52 2.03
N GLU A 39 55.03 -4.26 1.93
CA GLU A 39 55.66 -2.97 2.31
C GLU A 39 56.52 -2.38 1.18
N ALA A 40 56.17 -1.16 0.77
CA ALA A 40 57.03 0.03 0.66
C ALA A 40 56.80 0.84 -0.62
N GLY A 41 56.72 2.17 -0.46
CA GLY A 41 57.19 3.10 -1.48
C GLY A 41 56.26 4.25 -1.81
N GLU A 42 56.27 5.24 -0.94
CA GLU A 42 55.78 6.62 -1.07
C GLU A 42 56.38 7.37 -2.26
N GLU A 43 55.61 8.24 -2.95
CA GLU A 43 55.91 9.66 -3.21
C GLU A 43 55.04 10.30 -4.33
N ALA A 44 54.31 11.35 -3.93
CA ALA A 44 54.05 12.66 -4.58
C ALA A 44 53.38 12.83 -5.97
N GLU A 45 52.22 13.50 -5.92
CA GLU A 45 51.72 14.63 -6.76
C GLU A 45 51.58 14.48 -8.29
N ALA A 46 50.34 14.47 -8.80
CA ALA A 46 49.85 15.37 -9.87
C ALA A 46 48.38 15.09 -10.28
N GLU A 47 47.59 16.16 -10.29
CA GLU A 47 46.57 16.50 -11.31
C GLU A 47 45.24 15.71 -11.38
N THR A 48 44.22 16.31 -10.74
CA THR A 48 42.85 16.53 -11.22
C THR A 48 42.34 15.64 -12.36
N ARG A 49 41.58 14.59 -12.06
CA ARG A 49 40.68 13.94 -13.02
C ARG A 49 39.38 13.48 -12.35
N ALA A 50 38.29 14.16 -12.72
CA ALA A 50 36.88 13.77 -12.59
C ALA A 50 36.44 13.34 -11.17
N GLU A 51 35.89 14.29 -10.43
CA GLU A 51 34.83 13.97 -9.46
C GLU A 51 33.66 13.39 -10.28
N THR A 52 33.63 12.07 -10.45
CA THR A 52 32.39 11.40 -10.81
C THR A 52 31.49 11.56 -9.59
N ASP A 53 30.51 12.43 -9.74
CA ASP A 53 29.38 12.66 -8.83
C ASP A 53 28.53 11.38 -8.73
N ASP A 54 29.11 10.30 -8.22
CA ASP A 54 28.41 9.07 -7.86
C ASP A 54 27.69 9.35 -6.53
N ASN A 55 26.63 10.17 -6.61
CA ASN A 55 25.72 10.37 -5.49
C ASN A 55 25.10 9.02 -5.13
N VAL A 56 25.59 8.41 -4.05
CA VAL A 56 25.15 7.10 -3.53
C VAL A 56 23.65 7.11 -3.14
N GLU A 57 23.04 8.30 -3.08
CA GLU A 57 21.61 8.51 -2.84
C GLU A 57 20.73 8.51 -4.09
N ASP A 58 21.32 8.46 -5.29
CA ASP A 58 20.61 8.54 -6.56
C ASP A 58 20.50 7.19 -7.27
N CYS A 59 19.38 7.02 -7.97
CA CYS A 59 19.18 5.88 -8.84
C CYS A 59 20.12 5.97 -10.06
N PRO A 60 20.90 4.92 -10.40
CA PRO A 60 21.84 4.95 -11.53
C PRO A 60 21.17 5.02 -12.90
N VAL A 61 19.84 4.87 -12.96
CA VAL A 61 19.06 4.90 -14.21
C VAL A 61 18.45 6.27 -14.47
N CYS A 62 17.80 6.85 -13.45
CA CYS A 62 17.07 8.11 -13.62
C CYS A 62 17.73 9.30 -12.92
N LEU A 63 18.84 9.07 -12.21
CA LEU A 63 19.61 10.09 -11.49
C LEU A 63 18.74 10.92 -10.53
N ASN A 64 17.68 10.30 -10.00
CA ASN A 64 16.83 10.90 -8.98
C ASN A 64 17.12 10.24 -7.64
N THR A 65 17.03 11.03 -6.58
CA THR A 65 17.19 10.56 -5.21
C THR A 65 16.17 9.48 -4.87
N PHE A 66 16.64 8.45 -4.18
CA PHE A 66 15.77 7.40 -3.64
C PHE A 66 14.91 7.94 -2.50
N ASP A 67 13.66 7.52 -2.41
CA ASP A 67 12.74 7.87 -1.32
C ASP A 67 12.11 6.62 -0.70
N ASP A 68 11.30 6.79 0.34
CA ASP A 68 10.57 5.69 1.01
C ASP A 68 9.14 5.47 0.49
N THR A 69 8.77 6.11 -0.63
CA THR A 69 7.42 6.07 -1.20
C THR A 69 7.40 5.55 -2.63
N LEU A 70 7.70 6.40 -3.62
CA LEU A 70 7.62 6.09 -5.05
C LEU A 70 8.94 5.57 -5.61
N ARG A 71 10.06 6.16 -5.24
CA ARG A 71 11.40 5.81 -5.71
C ARG A 71 12.14 4.95 -4.71
N ARG A 72 11.45 3.95 -4.15
CA ARG A 72 12.06 3.02 -3.20
C ARG A 72 13.21 2.23 -3.84
N PRO A 73 14.38 2.16 -3.20
CA PRO A 73 15.53 1.40 -3.69
C PRO A 73 15.25 -0.10 -3.59
N ARG A 74 15.37 -0.82 -4.71
CA ARG A 74 15.18 -2.28 -4.76
C ARG A 74 16.44 -2.96 -5.27
N THR A 75 16.77 -4.10 -4.67
CA THR A 75 17.98 -4.86 -4.97
C THR A 75 17.65 -5.96 -5.97
N LEU A 76 18.29 -5.91 -7.13
CA LEU A 76 18.27 -7.01 -8.11
C LEU A 76 19.06 -8.21 -7.56
N PRO A 77 18.81 -9.46 -8.02
CA PRO A 77 19.55 -10.64 -7.56
C PRO A 77 21.07 -10.56 -7.77
N CYS A 78 21.54 -9.71 -8.69
CA CYS A 78 22.96 -9.41 -8.87
C CYS A 78 23.55 -8.44 -7.81
N GLY A 79 22.77 -7.97 -6.84
CA GLY A 79 23.20 -7.07 -5.76
C GLY A 79 23.13 -5.57 -6.06
N HIS A 80 22.77 -5.17 -7.28
CA HIS A 80 22.69 -3.76 -7.67
C HIS A 80 21.32 -3.16 -7.32
N THR A 81 21.31 -1.88 -6.93
CA THR A 81 20.12 -1.20 -6.45
C THR A 81 19.58 -0.21 -7.49
N VAL A 82 18.29 -0.31 -7.80
CA VAL A 82 17.58 0.56 -8.76
C VAL A 82 16.22 0.95 -8.18
N CYS A 83 15.69 2.13 -8.52
CA CYS A 83 14.40 2.56 -7.95
C CYS A 83 13.22 1.80 -8.60
N SER A 84 12.15 1.59 -7.84
CA SER A 84 10.93 0.89 -8.28
C SER A 84 10.44 1.29 -9.69
N PRO A 85 10.22 2.58 -10.03
CA PRO A 85 9.73 2.96 -11.36
C PRO A 85 10.74 2.68 -12.49
N CYS A 86 12.05 2.70 -12.19
CA CYS A 86 13.06 2.34 -13.18
C CYS A 86 13.10 0.85 -13.45
N ILE A 87 12.82 0.00 -12.44
CA ILE A 87 12.68 -1.44 -12.66
C ILE A 87 11.46 -1.73 -13.55
N ASP A 88 10.34 -1.06 -13.30
CA ASP A 88 9.15 -1.19 -14.15
C ASP A 88 9.42 -0.72 -15.59
N GLY A 89 10.19 0.36 -15.77
CA GLY A 89 10.58 0.86 -17.09
C GLY A 89 11.61 -0.02 -17.83
N LEU A 90 12.46 -0.75 -17.10
CA LEU A 90 13.46 -1.66 -17.66
C LEU A 90 12.90 -3.06 -17.95
N LYS A 91 11.69 -3.36 -17.51
CA LYS A 91 11.04 -4.64 -17.72
C LYS A 91 10.72 -4.85 -19.20
N GLN A 92 11.24 -5.94 -19.77
CA GLN A 92 10.92 -6.40 -21.11
C GLN A 92 10.59 -7.89 -21.07
N GLN A 93 9.43 -8.27 -21.61
CA GLN A 93 9.01 -9.68 -21.74
C GLN A 93 9.10 -10.51 -20.44
N GLY A 94 8.86 -9.89 -19.28
CA GLY A 94 8.91 -10.57 -17.97
C GLY A 94 10.32 -10.75 -17.39
N ALA A 95 11.32 -10.07 -17.94
CA ALA A 95 12.66 -10.00 -17.38
C ALA A 95 13.14 -8.54 -17.25
N VAL A 96 14.05 -8.32 -16.31
CA VAL A 96 14.74 -7.03 -16.12
C VAL A 96 16.23 -7.27 -16.28
N THR A 97 16.87 -6.51 -17.17
CA THR A 97 18.32 -6.51 -17.33
C THR A 97 18.93 -5.44 -16.44
N CYS A 98 19.86 -5.82 -15.57
CA CYS A 98 20.52 -4.89 -14.67
C CYS A 98 21.33 -3.85 -15.47
N PRO A 99 21.12 -2.53 -15.25
CA PRO A 99 21.84 -1.48 -15.98
C PRO A 99 23.34 -1.44 -15.63
N THR A 100 23.70 -1.91 -14.43
CA THR A 100 25.08 -1.86 -13.94
C THR A 100 25.92 -3.05 -14.41
N CYS A 101 25.40 -4.28 -14.31
CA CYS A 101 26.17 -5.50 -14.61
C CYS A 101 25.62 -6.32 -15.79
N ARG A 102 24.50 -5.88 -16.41
CA ARG A 102 23.86 -6.52 -17.57
C ARG A 102 23.35 -7.95 -17.37
N VAL A 103 23.36 -8.44 -16.13
CA VAL A 103 22.72 -9.72 -15.78
C VAL A 103 21.19 -9.56 -15.85
N SER A 104 20.52 -10.53 -16.48
CA SER A 104 19.06 -10.53 -16.63
C SER A 104 18.39 -11.39 -15.57
N HIS A 105 17.29 -10.90 -15.01
CA HIS A 105 16.53 -11.56 -13.96
C HIS A 105 15.07 -11.69 -14.36
N ALA A 106 14.53 -12.91 -14.34
CA ALA A 106 13.15 -13.19 -14.73
C ALA A 106 12.20 -12.87 -13.57
N VAL A 107 11.36 -11.84 -13.72
CA VAL A 107 10.37 -11.42 -12.72
C VAL A 107 9.20 -10.67 -13.40
N PRO A 108 7.93 -11.01 -13.10
CA PRO A 108 6.77 -10.36 -13.68
C PRO A 108 6.47 -8.95 -13.13
N GLU A 109 6.93 -8.53 -11.94
CA GLU A 109 6.67 -7.18 -11.40
C GLU A 109 7.84 -6.64 -10.56
N ALA A 110 8.12 -5.33 -10.60
CA ALA A 110 9.18 -4.71 -9.80
C ALA A 110 8.98 -4.91 -8.29
N GLY A 111 7.72 -5.03 -7.85
CA GLY A 111 7.33 -5.26 -6.45
C GLY A 111 7.96 -6.50 -5.80
N GLN A 112 8.37 -7.48 -6.62
CA GLN A 112 8.90 -8.76 -6.16
C GLN A 112 10.41 -8.72 -5.85
N PHE A 113 11.14 -7.70 -6.33
CA PHE A 113 12.51 -7.50 -5.88
C PHE A 113 12.52 -6.89 -4.48
N PRO A 114 13.34 -7.43 -3.55
CA PRO A 114 13.38 -6.95 -2.18
C PRO A 114 13.78 -5.48 -2.13
N ILE A 115 13.13 -4.74 -1.23
CA ILE A 115 13.53 -3.36 -0.93
C ILE A 115 14.85 -3.38 -0.17
N SER A 116 15.79 -2.52 -0.56
CA SER A 116 17.05 -2.33 0.16
C SER A 116 16.83 -1.42 1.36
N TYR A 117 16.39 -1.98 2.48
CA TYR A 117 16.27 -1.26 3.75
C TYR A 117 17.62 -0.73 4.27
N ILE A 118 18.73 -1.36 3.88
CA ILE A 118 20.09 -0.89 4.20
C ILE A 118 20.36 0.41 3.47
N THR A 119 20.07 0.48 2.16
CA THR A 119 20.20 1.70 1.36
C THR A 119 19.25 2.78 1.85
N GLU A 120 17.98 2.46 2.11
CA GLU A 120 17.00 3.40 2.67
C GLU A 120 17.46 3.96 4.03
N GLY A 121 17.94 3.07 4.92
CA GLY A 121 18.47 3.45 6.22
C GLY A 121 19.74 4.29 6.14
N PHE A 122 20.61 4.00 5.17
CA PHE A 122 21.84 4.75 4.91
C PHE A 122 21.51 6.15 4.41
N ILE A 123 20.65 6.28 3.41
CA ILE A 123 20.17 7.58 2.89
C ILE A 123 19.49 8.37 4.00
N ARG A 124 18.61 7.75 4.81
CA ARG A 124 17.96 8.42 5.94
C ARG A 124 18.96 8.90 7.00
N ARG A 125 20.09 8.19 7.17
CA ARG A 125 21.19 8.63 8.06
C ARG A 125 22.02 9.74 7.43
N LEU A 126 22.40 9.65 6.15
CA LEU A 126 23.10 10.70 5.42
C LEU A 126 22.28 12.00 5.42
N ARG A 127 20.99 11.92 5.10
CA ARG A 127 20.08 13.06 5.19
C ARG A 127 20.00 13.61 6.59
N ARG A 128 19.99 12.77 7.63
CA ARG A 128 20.05 13.22 9.02
C ARG A 128 21.35 13.91 9.38
N LEU A 129 22.49 13.45 8.87
CA LEU A 129 23.80 14.09 9.07
C LEU A 129 23.91 15.39 8.28
N ALA A 130 23.32 15.46 7.08
CA ALA A 130 23.21 16.68 6.27
C ALA A 130 22.16 17.66 6.82
N SER A 131 21.16 17.16 7.57
CA SER A 131 20.10 17.94 8.22
C SER A 131 20.36 18.16 9.71
N LEU A 132 21.49 17.71 10.26
CA LEU A 132 21.98 18.27 11.51
C LEU A 132 22.16 19.76 11.22
N PRO A 133 21.58 20.66 12.04
CA PRO A 133 21.92 22.06 11.90
C PRO A 133 23.44 22.13 11.97
N ALA A 134 24.07 22.68 10.93
CA ALA A 134 25.40 23.23 11.09
C ALA A 134 25.37 23.97 12.42
N GLU A 135 26.25 23.55 13.35
CA GLU A 135 26.40 24.16 14.67
C GLU A 135 26.04 25.65 14.60
N PRO A 136 25.12 26.18 15.44
CA PRO A 136 24.86 27.62 15.51
C PRO A 136 26.07 28.43 16.04
N GLY A 137 27.29 27.87 15.94
CA GLY A 137 28.60 28.45 16.23
C GLY A 137 29.30 29.11 15.05
N LYS A 138 28.65 29.27 13.89
CA LYS A 138 29.00 30.36 12.97
C LYS A 138 27.77 31.22 12.76
N GLN A 139 27.58 32.11 13.73
CA GLN A 139 26.94 33.39 13.50
C GLN A 139 27.30 33.85 12.09
N ALA A 140 26.28 33.97 11.22
CA ALA A 140 26.23 35.11 10.33
C ALA A 140 26.76 36.28 11.14
N ALA A 141 27.82 36.93 10.63
CA ALA A 141 28.48 38.04 11.29
C ALA A 141 27.44 38.88 12.06
N PRO A 142 27.76 39.31 13.30
CA PRO A 142 26.82 40.05 14.15
C PRO A 142 26.08 41.07 13.30
N PRO A 143 24.77 41.28 13.50
CA PRO A 143 23.99 42.15 12.64
C PRO A 143 24.81 43.43 12.45
N VAL A 144 25.22 43.70 11.22
CA VAL A 144 25.96 44.91 10.85
C VAL A 144 24.96 46.04 10.93
N THR A 145 24.50 46.33 12.14
CA THR A 145 23.56 47.38 12.52
C THR A 145 24.23 48.30 13.53
N ARG A 146 25.38 47.91 14.09
CA ARG A 146 26.26 48.84 14.81
C ARG A 146 27.26 49.45 13.84
N PRO A 147 27.27 50.78 13.66
CA PRO A 147 28.31 51.43 12.88
C PRO A 147 29.66 51.10 13.51
N ALA A 148 30.58 50.55 12.71
CA ALA A 148 31.95 50.34 13.14
C ALA A 148 32.60 51.70 13.53
N PRO A 149 33.46 51.75 14.57
CA PRO A 149 34.12 52.99 14.96
C PRO A 149 34.95 53.52 13.78
N LYS A 150 34.67 54.78 13.41
CA LYS A 150 35.12 55.42 12.16
C LYS A 150 36.64 55.49 12.06
N ALA A 151 37.25 54.59 11.30
CA ALA A 151 38.57 54.78 10.72
C ALA A 151 38.48 55.67 9.46
N THR A 152 37.90 56.87 9.57
CA THR A 152 37.81 57.84 8.45
C THR A 152 38.61 59.12 8.74
N THR A 153 39.59 59.04 9.64
CA THR A 153 40.52 60.12 9.98
C THR A 153 41.47 60.37 8.81
N GLY A 154 40.99 61.06 7.78
CA GLY A 154 41.74 61.39 6.56
C GLY A 154 40.90 61.72 5.33
N LEU A 155 39.59 61.42 5.36
CA LEU A 155 38.68 61.63 4.22
C LEU A 155 38.00 63.01 4.25
N SER A 156 37.72 63.58 3.07
CA SER A 156 36.96 64.83 2.96
C SER A 156 35.52 64.66 3.48
N LYS A 157 34.92 65.74 3.99
CA LYS A 157 33.51 65.72 4.48
C LYS A 157 32.53 65.20 3.43
N ARG A 158 32.78 65.48 2.15
CA ARG A 158 31.96 65.01 1.02
C ARG A 158 32.07 63.50 0.80
N ALA A 159 33.29 62.96 0.88
CA ALA A 159 33.51 61.51 0.78
C ALA A 159 32.88 60.76 1.97
N GLN A 160 32.97 61.32 3.18
CA GLN A 160 32.30 60.75 4.36
C GLN A 160 30.78 60.74 4.21
N SER A 161 30.17 61.82 3.68
CA SER A 161 28.72 61.87 3.43
C SER A 161 28.25 60.85 2.40
N LEU A 162 29.00 60.67 1.31
CA LEU A 162 28.68 59.66 0.29
C LEU A 162 28.80 58.24 0.84
N LEU A 163 29.83 57.97 1.64
CA LEU A 163 29.99 56.66 2.30
C LEU A 163 28.82 56.36 3.25
N GLN A 164 28.37 57.35 4.03
CA GLN A 164 27.22 57.19 4.91
C GLN A 164 25.91 56.96 4.15
N GLU A 165 25.72 57.61 3.01
CA GLU A 165 24.55 57.42 2.15
C GLU A 165 24.56 56.01 1.51
N GLN A 166 25.72 55.57 1.01
CA GLN A 166 25.86 54.22 0.46
C GLN A 166 25.69 53.14 1.55
N GLU A 167 26.23 53.36 2.76
CA GLU A 167 26.01 52.48 3.91
C GLU A 167 24.52 52.38 4.24
N ALA A 168 23.79 53.49 4.29
CA ALA A 168 22.35 53.50 4.53
C ALA A 168 21.57 52.74 3.44
N ASN A 169 21.93 52.91 2.17
CA ASN A 169 21.30 52.22 1.04
C ASN A 169 21.55 50.71 1.09
N VAL A 170 22.79 50.29 1.35
CA VAL A 170 23.16 48.87 1.48
C VAL A 170 22.43 48.24 2.67
N LEU A 171 22.34 48.93 3.82
CA LEU A 171 21.59 48.45 4.97
C LEU A 171 20.08 48.34 4.68
N ALA A 172 19.52 49.25 3.88
CA ALA A 172 18.11 49.16 3.46
C ALA A 172 17.87 47.96 2.54
N ALA A 173 18.77 47.71 1.59
CA ALA A 173 18.70 46.54 0.72
C ALA A 173 18.81 45.23 1.52
N ILE A 174 19.73 45.16 2.49
CA ILE A 174 19.86 43.99 3.39
C ILE A 174 18.56 43.73 4.14
N ARG A 175 17.91 44.77 4.70
CA ARG A 175 16.62 44.62 5.39
C ARG A 175 15.52 44.10 4.46
N SER A 176 15.47 44.59 3.21
CA SER A 176 14.52 44.10 2.22
C SER A 176 14.73 42.62 1.92
N CYS A 177 15.98 42.20 1.71
CA CYS A 177 16.29 40.78 1.50
C CYS A 177 15.95 39.90 2.71
N GLN A 178 16.17 40.40 3.93
CA GLN A 178 15.83 39.68 5.16
C GLN A 178 14.32 39.51 5.32
N GLU A 179 13.54 40.52 4.94
CA GLU A 179 12.08 40.46 4.92
C GLU A 179 11.57 39.48 3.86
N GLU A 180 12.15 39.47 2.66
CA GLU A 180 11.82 38.45 1.66
C GLU A 180 12.17 37.04 2.13
N GLN A 181 13.32 36.88 2.79
CA GLN A 181 13.72 35.59 3.38
C GLN A 181 12.75 35.12 4.46
N SER A 182 12.25 36.01 5.33
CA SER A 182 11.28 35.64 6.36
C SER A 182 9.94 35.24 5.74
N GLN A 183 9.46 35.97 4.73
CA GLN A 183 8.23 35.65 4.00
C GLN A 183 8.33 34.31 3.27
N LEU A 184 9.46 34.04 2.62
CA LEU A 184 9.69 32.75 1.96
C LEU A 184 9.78 31.60 2.96
N ALA A 185 10.41 31.80 4.11
CA ALA A 185 10.46 30.81 5.18
C ALA A 185 9.05 30.51 5.73
N GLU A 186 8.25 31.54 5.98
CA GLU A 186 6.85 31.38 6.39
C GLU A 186 6.05 30.61 5.32
N TYR A 187 6.17 30.99 4.05
CA TYR A 187 5.48 30.30 2.96
C TYR A 187 5.89 28.81 2.87
N LEU A 188 7.18 28.48 3.01
CA LEU A 188 7.64 27.10 3.05
C LEU A 188 7.01 26.31 4.22
N THR A 189 6.83 26.92 5.40
CA THR A 189 6.13 26.24 6.49
C THR A 189 4.66 25.98 6.17
N THR A 190 3.97 26.92 5.49
CA THR A 190 2.58 26.71 5.06
C THR A 190 2.46 25.59 4.03
N LEU A 191 3.37 25.51 3.06
CA LEU A 191 3.43 24.43 2.09
C LEU A 191 3.65 23.07 2.76
N GLY A 192 4.56 23.01 3.74
CA GLY A 192 4.77 21.81 4.55
C GLY A 192 3.51 21.39 5.31
N GLY A 193 2.75 22.35 5.85
CA GLY A 193 1.46 22.12 6.49
C GLY A 193 0.40 21.56 5.54
N TRP A 194 0.31 22.08 4.32
CA TRP A 194 -0.61 21.58 3.29
C TRP A 194 -0.24 20.17 2.83
N SER A 195 1.04 19.90 2.58
CA SER A 195 1.54 18.57 2.24
C SER A 195 1.20 17.54 3.33
N SER A 196 1.46 17.88 4.59
CA SER A 196 1.14 17.00 5.74
C SER A 196 -0.36 16.76 5.90
N ARG A 197 -1.20 17.75 5.60
CA ARG A 197 -2.66 17.59 5.60
C ARG A 197 -3.11 16.66 4.48
N GLN A 198 -2.54 16.81 3.29
CA GLN A 198 -2.85 15.95 2.15
C GLN A 198 -2.44 14.50 2.42
N GLN A 199 -1.27 14.28 3.02
CA GLN A 199 -0.83 12.93 3.40
C GLN A 199 -1.79 12.26 4.39
N ARG A 200 -2.24 12.99 5.43
CA ARG A 200 -3.22 12.44 6.38
C ARG A 200 -4.53 12.02 5.72
N LEU A 201 -5.03 12.83 4.77
CA LEU A 201 -6.23 12.47 3.99
C LEU A 201 -5.99 11.21 3.14
N GLN A 202 -4.81 11.06 2.55
CA GLN A 202 -4.44 9.85 1.81
C GLN A 202 -4.41 8.62 2.73
N ASP A 203 -3.81 8.73 3.92
CA ASP A 203 -3.74 7.64 4.89
C ASP A 203 -5.13 7.23 5.41
N GLU A 204 -6.02 8.19 5.67
CA GLU A 204 -7.41 7.94 6.06
C GLU A 204 -8.22 7.25 4.95
N LEU A 205 -8.08 7.69 3.70
CA LEU A 205 -8.71 7.05 2.54
C LEU A 205 -8.18 5.63 2.35
N GLN A 206 -6.87 5.41 2.51
CA GLN A 206 -6.26 4.11 2.42
C GLN A 206 -6.81 3.15 3.50
N THR A 207 -6.99 3.66 4.73
CA THR A 207 -7.61 2.90 5.83
C THR A 207 -9.04 2.47 5.47
N LEU A 208 -9.85 3.35 4.89
CA LEU A 208 -11.21 3.00 4.43
C LEU A 208 -11.20 1.94 3.31
N VAL A 209 -10.24 2.03 2.38
CA VAL A 209 -10.05 1.03 1.32
C VAL A 209 -9.72 -0.34 1.93
N ASP A 210 -8.83 -0.39 2.91
CA ASP A 210 -8.42 -1.64 3.54
C ASP A 210 -9.55 -2.25 4.39
N GLN A 211 -10.30 -1.43 5.13
CA GLN A 211 -11.52 -1.87 5.82
C GLN A 211 -12.56 -2.44 4.83
N SER A 212 -12.70 -1.83 3.65
CA SER A 212 -13.60 -2.32 2.59
C SER A 212 -13.13 -3.65 2.00
N LYS A 213 -11.82 -3.89 1.89
CA LYS A 213 -11.27 -5.21 1.50
C LYS A 213 -11.61 -6.26 2.56
N SER A 214 -11.33 -5.99 3.84
CA SER A 214 -11.63 -6.93 4.92
C SER A 214 -13.12 -7.24 5.06
N ALA A 215 -14.00 -6.26 4.80
CA ALA A 215 -15.44 -6.49 4.76
C ALA A 215 -15.84 -7.46 3.64
N ARG A 216 -15.26 -7.31 2.43
CA ARG A 216 -15.50 -8.25 1.32
C ARG A 216 -14.99 -9.65 1.63
N GLU A 217 -13.84 -9.78 2.26
CA GLU A 217 -13.31 -11.07 2.70
C GLU A 217 -14.20 -11.73 3.76
N ALA A 218 -14.81 -10.95 4.66
CA ALA A 218 -15.79 -11.46 5.61
C ALA A 218 -17.04 -11.99 4.91
N VAL A 219 -17.55 -11.29 3.88
CA VAL A 219 -18.67 -11.77 3.04
C VAL A 219 -18.29 -13.06 2.33
N HIS A 220 -17.13 -13.11 1.66
CA HIS A 220 -16.70 -14.30 0.94
C HIS A 220 -16.55 -15.52 1.87
N ARG A 221 -16.03 -15.32 3.09
CA ARG A 221 -15.96 -16.42 4.08
C ARG A 221 -17.36 -16.93 4.44
N GLU A 222 -18.31 -16.02 4.57
CA GLU A 222 -19.70 -16.39 4.86
C GLU A 222 -20.35 -17.09 3.68
N GLU A 223 -20.11 -16.64 2.44
CA GLU A 223 -20.56 -17.30 1.22
C GLU A 223 -20.04 -18.75 1.16
N SER A 224 -18.73 -18.95 1.34
CA SER A 224 -18.15 -20.31 1.36
C SER A 224 -18.71 -21.19 2.49
N ARG A 225 -19.00 -20.61 3.66
CA ARG A 225 -19.63 -21.33 4.78
C ARG A 225 -21.05 -21.76 4.43
N VAL A 226 -21.83 -20.89 3.79
CA VAL A 226 -23.19 -21.18 3.33
C VAL A 226 -23.18 -22.22 2.22
N GLU A 227 -22.27 -22.12 1.25
CA GLU A 227 -22.10 -23.11 0.17
C GLU A 227 -21.77 -24.50 0.74
N GLY A 228 -20.84 -24.58 1.69
CA GLY A 228 -20.53 -25.85 2.37
C GLY A 228 -21.75 -26.45 3.07
N ARG A 229 -22.53 -25.64 3.78
CA ARG A 229 -23.77 -26.09 4.43
C ARG A 229 -24.85 -26.51 3.43
N GLN A 230 -24.97 -25.82 2.29
CA GLN A 230 -25.89 -26.21 1.23
C GLN A 230 -25.54 -27.58 0.67
N GLU A 231 -24.25 -27.85 0.44
CA GLU A 231 -23.79 -29.15 -0.04
C GLU A 231 -24.02 -30.27 0.98
N GLU A 232 -23.74 -30.03 2.27
CA GLU A 232 -24.08 -30.97 3.35
C GLU A 232 -25.58 -31.33 3.35
N VAL A 233 -26.45 -30.31 3.27
CA VAL A 233 -27.91 -30.50 3.24
C VAL A 233 -28.32 -31.27 1.99
N ARG A 234 -27.75 -30.95 0.83
CA ARG A 234 -28.03 -31.63 -0.44
C ARG A 234 -27.63 -33.10 -0.38
N GLN A 235 -26.47 -33.43 0.19
CA GLN A 235 -26.02 -34.81 0.37
C GLN A 235 -26.92 -35.60 1.31
N LYS A 236 -27.31 -34.98 2.44
CA LYS A 236 -28.28 -35.57 3.38
C LYS A 236 -29.62 -35.84 2.69
N GLU A 237 -30.14 -34.87 1.94
CA GLU A 237 -31.37 -35.04 1.17
C GLU A 237 -31.27 -36.23 0.20
N GLN A 238 -30.14 -36.37 -0.51
CA GLN A 238 -29.91 -37.51 -1.40
C GLN A 238 -29.87 -38.85 -0.65
N GLN A 239 -29.23 -38.90 0.52
CA GLN A 239 -29.18 -40.10 1.37
C GLN A 239 -30.58 -40.50 1.86
N LEU A 240 -31.38 -39.54 2.31
CA LEU A 240 -32.76 -39.79 2.74
C LEU A 240 -33.65 -40.26 1.57
N HIS A 241 -33.46 -39.71 0.37
CA HIS A 241 -34.16 -40.19 -0.83
C HIS A 241 -33.76 -41.63 -1.18
N ALA A 242 -32.48 -41.99 -1.06
CA ALA A 242 -32.00 -43.35 -1.29
C ALA A 242 -32.57 -44.33 -0.25
N ALA A 243 -32.53 -43.97 1.04
CA ALA A 243 -33.12 -44.77 2.12
C ALA A 243 -34.62 -45.01 1.90
N LEU A 244 -35.36 -43.96 1.49
CA LEU A 244 -36.78 -44.06 1.16
C LEU A 244 -37.03 -45.01 -0.03
N GLN A 245 -36.15 -45.03 -1.03
CA GLN A 245 -36.25 -45.98 -2.15
C GLN A 245 -36.01 -47.40 -1.66
N SER A 246 -34.95 -47.65 -0.87
CA SER A 246 -34.65 -48.97 -0.29
C SER A 246 -35.82 -49.51 0.54
N LEU A 247 -36.45 -48.67 1.36
CA LEU A 247 -37.64 -49.04 2.15
C LEU A 247 -38.82 -49.47 1.27
N ARG A 248 -38.97 -48.85 0.09
CA ARG A 248 -40.05 -49.16 -0.86
C ARG A 248 -39.77 -50.42 -1.68
N THR A 249 -38.51 -50.79 -1.86
CA THR A 249 -38.10 -51.90 -2.74
C THR A 249 -37.73 -53.18 -2.00
N ALA A 250 -37.63 -53.18 -0.67
CA ALA A 250 -37.31 -54.36 0.13
C ALA A 250 -38.27 -55.52 -0.17
N ALA A 251 -37.72 -56.67 -0.59
CA ALA A 251 -38.49 -57.83 -1.05
C ALA A 251 -38.48 -58.98 -0.04
N THR A 252 -37.46 -59.05 0.82
CA THR A 252 -37.36 -60.08 1.86
C THR A 252 -37.52 -59.52 3.27
N ARG A 253 -37.91 -60.40 4.20
CA ARG A 253 -38.03 -60.04 5.63
C ARG A 253 -36.70 -59.58 6.22
N GLN A 254 -35.58 -60.17 5.78
CA GLN A 254 -34.25 -59.80 6.27
C GLN A 254 -33.85 -58.41 5.74
N GLU A 255 -34.02 -58.15 4.44
CA GLU A 255 -33.80 -56.83 3.84
C GLU A 255 -34.64 -55.75 4.52
N ALA A 256 -35.90 -56.04 4.86
CA ALA A 256 -36.76 -55.08 5.55
C ALA A 256 -36.22 -54.68 6.93
N TYR A 257 -35.66 -55.61 7.72
CA TYR A 257 -35.07 -55.28 9.01
C TYR A 257 -33.77 -54.49 8.86
N GLU A 258 -32.90 -54.87 7.93
CA GLU A 258 -31.64 -54.18 7.65
C GLU A 258 -31.87 -52.72 7.20
N VAL A 259 -32.79 -52.50 6.26
CA VAL A 259 -33.10 -51.14 5.78
C VAL A 259 -33.75 -50.28 6.87
N ILE A 260 -34.58 -50.86 7.75
CA ILE A 260 -35.16 -50.13 8.89
C ILE A 260 -34.06 -49.69 9.86
N GLU A 261 -33.14 -50.60 10.23
CA GLU A 261 -32.01 -50.28 11.12
C GLU A 261 -31.11 -49.18 10.53
N ASP A 262 -30.77 -49.28 9.25
CA ASP A 262 -29.97 -48.27 8.54
C ASP A 262 -30.68 -46.91 8.48
N THR A 263 -31.99 -46.90 8.24
CA THR A 263 -32.78 -45.66 8.18
C THR A 263 -32.90 -45.01 9.56
N ASP A 264 -33.12 -45.80 10.61
CA ASP A 264 -33.20 -45.31 11.99
C ASP A 264 -31.87 -44.64 12.39
N LEU A 265 -30.73 -45.26 12.05
CA LEU A 265 -29.40 -44.68 12.28
C LEU A 265 -29.17 -43.35 11.53
N LEU A 266 -29.72 -43.21 10.31
CA LEU A 266 -29.63 -41.96 9.54
C LEU A 266 -30.49 -40.86 10.16
N VAL A 267 -31.73 -41.18 10.56
CA VAL A 267 -32.66 -40.21 11.16
C VAL A 267 -32.19 -39.77 12.56
N GLU A 268 -31.61 -40.68 13.36
CA GLU A 268 -31.04 -40.34 14.66
C GLU A 268 -29.86 -39.37 14.55
N LYS A 269 -28.99 -39.54 13.54
CA LYS A 269 -27.89 -38.61 13.26
C LYS A 269 -28.39 -37.21 12.88
N ASP A 270 -29.53 -37.10 12.21
CA ASP A 270 -30.10 -35.81 11.81
C ASP A 270 -30.68 -35.03 13.00
N SER A 271 -31.36 -35.72 13.92
CA SER A 271 -31.93 -35.10 15.14
C SER A 271 -30.89 -34.43 16.03
N GLN A 272 -29.64 -34.92 16.03
CA GLN A 272 -28.53 -34.34 16.79
C GLN A 272 -27.91 -33.10 16.11
N THR A 273 -28.13 -32.92 14.81
CA THR A 273 -27.66 -31.74 14.06
C THR A 273 -28.63 -30.56 14.10
N GLU A 274 -29.86 -30.75 14.61
CA GLU A 274 -30.91 -29.74 14.78
C GLU A 274 -30.77 -28.87 16.05
N GLY A 275 -29.54 -28.52 16.42
CA GLY A 275 -29.34 -27.31 17.22
C GLY A 275 -29.72 -26.09 16.36
N CYS A 276 -30.96 -25.60 16.50
CA CYS A 276 -31.59 -24.51 15.73
C CYS A 276 -30.88 -23.12 15.73
N LEU A 277 -29.56 -23.05 15.91
CA LEU A 277 -28.77 -21.82 15.95
C LEU A 277 -27.88 -21.61 14.71
N GLY A 278 -28.22 -22.17 13.55
CA GLY A 278 -27.25 -22.32 12.46
C GLY A 278 -27.55 -21.67 11.10
N VAL A 279 -28.67 -20.97 10.90
CA VAL A 279 -29.05 -20.43 9.56
C VAL A 279 -28.96 -18.91 9.51
N PHE A 280 -28.65 -18.25 10.63
CA PHE A 280 -28.51 -16.80 10.65
C PHE A 280 -27.13 -16.39 10.14
N PRO A 281 -27.05 -15.32 9.33
CA PRO A 281 -25.79 -14.85 8.79
C PRO A 281 -24.83 -14.57 9.93
N ASP A 282 -23.54 -14.86 9.74
CA ASP A 282 -22.51 -14.50 10.71
C ASP A 282 -22.69 -13.03 11.08
N VAL A 283 -23.19 -12.81 12.31
CA VAL A 283 -23.55 -11.49 12.84
C VAL A 283 -22.35 -10.57 12.74
N HIS A 284 -21.14 -11.12 12.85
CA HIS A 284 -19.90 -10.40 12.65
C HIS A 284 -19.73 -9.90 11.21
N ALA A 285 -19.89 -10.76 10.19
CA ALA A 285 -19.80 -10.39 8.78
C ALA A 285 -20.83 -9.31 8.38
N VAL A 286 -22.09 -9.46 8.81
CA VAL A 286 -23.13 -8.46 8.52
C VAL A 286 -22.82 -7.13 9.20
N THR A 287 -22.39 -7.18 10.46
CA THR A 287 -22.08 -5.97 11.22
C THR A 287 -20.86 -5.24 10.66
N THR A 288 -19.80 -5.94 10.25
CA THR A 288 -18.60 -5.32 9.67
C THR A 288 -18.93 -4.66 8.34
N VAL A 289 -19.63 -5.35 7.43
CA VAL A 289 -20.04 -4.81 6.13
C VAL A 289 -20.92 -3.57 6.30
N THR A 290 -21.90 -3.63 7.21
CA THR A 290 -22.81 -2.51 7.46
C THR A 290 -22.06 -1.29 8.01
N LYS A 291 -21.15 -1.49 8.97
CA LYS A 291 -20.33 -0.41 9.54
C LYS A 291 -19.42 0.22 8.51
N VAL A 292 -18.73 -0.59 7.71
CA VAL A 292 -17.83 -0.09 6.66
C VAL A 292 -18.62 0.66 5.59
N ALA A 293 -19.76 0.12 5.15
CA ALA A 293 -20.63 0.79 4.18
C ALA A 293 -21.15 2.14 4.70
N GLN A 294 -21.53 2.22 5.98
CA GLN A 294 -21.92 3.48 6.63
C GLN A 294 -20.75 4.49 6.67
N ALA A 295 -19.56 4.04 7.07
CA ALA A 295 -18.36 4.89 7.12
C ALA A 295 -17.97 5.41 5.74
N SER A 296 -17.94 4.55 4.71
CA SER A 296 -17.67 4.96 3.33
C SER A 296 -18.70 5.98 2.85
N ARG A 297 -19.99 5.75 3.10
CA ARG A 297 -21.04 6.70 2.69
C ARG A 297 -20.91 8.05 3.38
N ALA A 298 -20.62 8.07 4.69
CA ALA A 298 -20.40 9.31 5.43
C ALA A 298 -19.20 10.10 4.86
N ALA A 299 -18.11 9.41 4.51
CA ALA A 299 -16.94 10.03 3.87
C ALA A 299 -17.28 10.64 2.49
N LEU A 300 -18.03 9.90 1.66
CA LEU A 300 -18.51 10.42 0.37
C LEU A 300 -19.45 11.61 0.51
N GLN A 301 -20.35 11.59 1.50
CA GLN A 301 -21.25 12.72 1.80
C GLN A 301 -20.48 13.96 2.28
N ALA A 302 -19.45 13.78 3.12
CA ALA A 302 -18.59 14.88 3.54
C ALA A 302 -17.80 15.46 2.36
N ALA A 303 -17.27 14.60 1.48
CA ALA A 303 -16.52 15.02 0.30
C ALA A 303 -17.41 15.77 -0.72
N THR A 304 -18.63 15.30 -0.98
CA THR A 304 -19.60 16.00 -1.85
C THR A 304 -19.98 17.37 -1.28
N ALA A 305 -20.25 17.47 0.02
CA ALA A 305 -20.55 18.75 0.67
C ALA A 305 -19.38 19.73 0.61
N ALA A 306 -18.15 19.25 0.82
CA ALA A 306 -16.94 20.07 0.70
C ALA A 306 -16.72 20.56 -0.73
N ALA A 307 -16.91 19.69 -1.73
CA ALA A 307 -16.78 20.04 -3.15
C ALA A 307 -17.80 21.11 -3.58
N ALA A 308 -19.06 20.95 -3.15
CA ALA A 308 -20.11 21.94 -3.39
C ALA A 308 -19.81 23.29 -2.73
N ALA A 309 -19.29 23.30 -1.50
CA ALA A 309 -18.90 24.51 -0.80
C ALA A 309 -17.72 25.23 -1.50
N THR A 310 -16.72 24.48 -1.99
CA THR A 310 -15.63 25.05 -2.77
C THR A 310 -16.10 25.61 -4.11
N GLN A 311 -17.03 24.95 -4.78
CA GLN A 311 -17.62 25.45 -6.03
C GLN A 311 -18.40 26.77 -5.78
N ALA A 312 -19.23 26.83 -4.74
CA ALA A 312 -19.95 28.04 -4.37
C ALA A 312 -19.01 29.20 -4.01
N ALA A 313 -17.91 28.92 -3.30
CA ALA A 313 -16.90 29.93 -2.97
C ALA A 313 -16.16 30.45 -4.23
N LEU A 314 -15.81 29.56 -5.15
CA LEU A 314 -15.17 29.92 -6.42
C LEU A 314 -16.12 30.70 -7.33
N GLU A 315 -17.41 30.36 -7.37
CA GLU A 315 -18.42 31.12 -8.12
C GLU A 315 -18.59 32.53 -7.54
N ALA A 316 -18.61 32.67 -6.21
CA ALA A 316 -18.64 33.97 -5.54
C ALA A 316 -17.40 34.83 -5.85
N VAL A 317 -16.20 34.24 -5.85
CA VAL A 317 -14.96 34.93 -6.26
C VAL A 317 -14.97 35.25 -7.76
N GLY A 318 -15.48 34.35 -8.61
CA GLY A 318 -15.61 34.55 -10.04
C GLY A 318 -16.53 35.72 -10.41
N THR A 319 -17.65 35.89 -9.68
CA THR A 319 -18.52 37.07 -9.87
C THR A 319 -17.85 38.39 -9.47
N ALA A 320 -16.90 38.37 -8.53
CA ALA A 320 -16.08 39.53 -8.16
C ALA A 320 -14.90 39.76 -9.14
N ALA A 321 -14.27 38.71 -9.64
CA ALA A 321 -13.11 38.76 -10.54
C ALA A 321 -13.49 39.00 -12.02
N ALA A 322 -14.74 38.71 -12.43
CA ALA A 322 -15.28 39.13 -13.73
C ALA A 322 -15.26 40.67 -13.91
N ALA A 323 -15.13 41.44 -12.81
CA ALA A 323 -14.91 42.87 -12.84
C ALA A 323 -13.43 43.28 -13.05
N SER A 324 -12.46 42.35 -12.92
CA SER A 324 -11.01 42.63 -12.98
C SER A 324 -10.23 41.91 -14.09
N GLY A 325 -10.85 40.98 -14.84
CA GLY A 325 -10.29 40.45 -16.09
C GLY A 325 -9.15 39.43 -15.96
N ASP A 326 -9.19 38.53 -14.97
CA ASP A 326 -8.20 37.45 -14.78
C ASP A 326 -8.70 36.11 -15.40
N SER A 327 -7.91 35.53 -16.31
CA SER A 327 -8.29 34.36 -17.13
C SER A 327 -7.96 32.99 -16.51
N SER A 328 -7.39 32.94 -15.30
CA SER A 328 -6.95 31.70 -14.63
C SER A 328 -8.05 30.98 -13.84
N LEU A 329 -9.09 31.70 -13.44
CA LEU A 329 -10.23 31.22 -12.64
C LEU A 329 -11.18 30.19 -13.32
N PRO A 330 -11.43 30.23 -14.64
CA PRO A 330 -12.40 29.33 -15.28
C PRO A 330 -12.00 27.84 -15.23
N ALA A 331 -10.69 27.54 -15.26
CA ALA A 331 -10.19 26.16 -15.27
C ALA A 331 -10.36 25.48 -13.89
N ALA A 332 -10.04 26.17 -12.80
CA ALA A 332 -10.20 25.66 -11.44
C ALA A 332 -11.68 25.43 -11.07
N LEU A 333 -12.58 26.30 -11.57
CA LEU A 333 -14.03 26.13 -11.46
C LEU A 333 -14.53 24.87 -12.16
N ALA A 334 -14.03 24.59 -13.36
CA ALA A 334 -14.41 23.39 -14.12
C ALA A 334 -13.93 22.09 -13.44
N GLU A 335 -12.71 22.08 -12.88
CA GLU A 335 -12.20 20.92 -12.14
C GLU A 335 -13.00 20.65 -10.85
N ALA A 336 -13.35 21.69 -10.09
CA ALA A 336 -14.15 21.55 -8.87
C ALA A 336 -15.56 20.97 -9.14
N SER A 337 -16.23 21.46 -10.20
CA SER A 337 -17.54 20.94 -10.62
C SER A 337 -17.47 19.46 -11.02
N SER A 338 -16.44 19.07 -11.79
CA SER A 338 -16.22 17.69 -12.23
C SER A 338 -16.03 16.73 -11.04
N ILE A 339 -15.34 17.17 -9.98
CA ILE A 339 -15.14 16.37 -8.77
C ILE A 339 -16.48 16.18 -8.01
N ALA A 340 -17.27 17.25 -7.86
CA ALA A 340 -18.57 17.18 -7.18
C ALA A 340 -19.53 16.19 -7.86
N ASP A 341 -19.63 16.27 -9.19
CA ASP A 341 -20.51 15.40 -9.99
C ASP A 341 -20.10 13.92 -9.89
N ARG A 342 -18.79 13.64 -9.94
CA ARG A 342 -18.26 12.27 -9.81
C ARG A 342 -18.53 11.67 -8.44
N LEU A 343 -18.44 12.48 -7.38
CA LEU A 343 -18.72 12.01 -6.01
C LEU A 343 -20.22 11.78 -5.77
N GLN A 344 -21.09 12.63 -6.34
CA GLN A 344 -22.54 12.49 -6.23
C GLN A 344 -23.03 11.20 -6.91
N ALA A 345 -22.45 10.84 -8.06
CA ALA A 345 -22.79 9.62 -8.80
C ALA A 345 -22.54 8.32 -8.00
N LEU A 346 -21.66 8.36 -6.99
CA LEU A 346 -21.33 7.21 -6.15
C LEU A 346 -22.32 6.98 -4.99
N LEU A 347 -23.21 7.93 -4.70
CA LEU A 347 -24.23 7.84 -3.64
C LEU A 347 -25.49 7.10 -4.13
N ALA A 348 -25.39 5.80 -4.41
CA ALA A 348 -26.56 4.96 -4.67
C ALA A 348 -27.30 4.55 -3.37
N PRO A 349 -28.64 4.39 -3.39
CA PRO A 349 -29.40 3.90 -2.24
C PRO A 349 -28.97 2.47 -1.86
N PRO A 350 -29.03 2.08 -0.57
CA PRO A 350 -28.61 0.76 -0.13
C PRO A 350 -29.51 -0.34 -0.73
N LEU A 351 -28.90 -1.49 -1.08
CA LEU A 351 -29.65 -2.71 -1.31
C LEU A 351 -30.20 -3.18 0.05
N THR A 352 -31.52 -3.12 0.22
CA THR A 352 -32.19 -3.68 1.39
C THR A 352 -32.24 -5.19 1.23
N VAL A 353 -31.40 -5.92 1.97
CA VAL A 353 -31.51 -7.38 2.06
C VAL A 353 -32.61 -7.70 3.06
N SER A 354 -33.75 -8.17 2.56
CA SER A 354 -34.83 -8.71 3.39
C SER A 354 -34.45 -10.13 3.81
N VAL A 355 -33.94 -10.31 5.03
CA VAL A 355 -33.72 -11.63 5.63
C VAL A 355 -35.07 -12.19 6.07
N ALA A 356 -35.86 -12.70 5.12
CA ALA A 356 -37.02 -13.52 5.44
C ALA A 356 -36.53 -14.95 5.73
N GLY A 357 -36.27 -15.25 7.01
CA GLY A 357 -35.92 -16.61 7.42
C GLY A 357 -37.11 -17.57 7.22
N PRO A 358 -36.89 -18.84 6.83
CA PRO A 358 -37.96 -19.84 6.80
C PRO A 358 -38.52 -20.00 8.22
N LYS A 359 -39.85 -20.02 8.33
CA LYS A 359 -40.55 -20.34 9.59
C LYS A 359 -40.29 -21.80 9.95
N CYS A 360 -39.25 -22.05 10.74
CA CYS A 360 -39.03 -23.35 11.37
C CYS A 360 -40.24 -23.67 12.26
N HIS A 361 -40.87 -24.83 12.06
CA HIS A 361 -41.99 -25.30 12.90
C HIS A 361 -41.59 -25.54 14.36
N CYS A 362 -40.30 -25.55 14.67
CA CYS A 362 -39.76 -25.80 16.01
C CYS A 362 -39.58 -24.53 16.87
N CYS A 363 -39.77 -23.31 16.31
CA CYS A 363 -39.58 -22.06 17.05
C CYS A 363 -40.74 -21.07 16.82
N PRO A 364 -41.72 -20.97 17.73
CA PRO A 364 -42.64 -19.84 17.73
C PRO A 364 -41.90 -18.62 18.29
N ALA A 365 -41.62 -17.67 17.39
CA ALA A 365 -41.22 -16.29 17.67
C ALA A 365 -39.82 -16.06 18.27
N LEU A 366 -38.91 -15.58 17.42
CA LEU A 366 -37.93 -14.55 17.78
C LEU A 366 -37.89 -13.56 16.62
N LEU A 367 -38.73 -12.53 16.73
CA LEU A 367 -38.67 -11.28 15.98
C LEU A 367 -38.10 -10.21 16.89
#